data_AF-A0A8B6DXX3-F1
#
_entry.id   AF-A0A8B6DXX3-F1
#
_cell.length_a   1.000
_cell.length_b   1.000
_cell.length_c   1.000
_cell.angle_alpha   90.00
_cell.angle_beta   90.00
_cell.angle_gamma   90.00
#
_symmetry.space_group_name_H-M   'P 1'
#
loop_
_entity.id
_entity.type
_entity.pdbx_description
1 polymer ?
#
loop_
_entity_poly.entity_id
_entity_poly.type
_entity_poly.pdbx_seq_one_letter_code
_entity_poly.pdbx_strand_id
1 'polypeptide(L)'
;TLRTKYDNEVLNSGKSRLLLTAAVAAGKTTIESAYEIYKIAQHLDFINLMSYDLFSDYNSVTQHNSPLYKSLAPNEAYNIDFAVKMWLNGGTPKHKLIVGMATYGRSFTLRSLADTGFGAPTTGQGTAGTYTREKGFQSYYE
;
A
#
# COMPACT_ATOMS: atom_id res chain seq x y z
N THR A 1 11.14 17.83 -16.67
CA THR A 1 10.23 16.81 -16.11
C THR A 1 8.83 17.40 -15.95
N LEU A 2 7.82 16.63 -15.54
CA LEU A 2 6.48 17.17 -15.24
C LEU A 2 6.55 18.27 -14.17
N ARG A 3 7.40 18.06 -13.15
CA ARG A 3 7.71 19.06 -12.14
C ARG A 3 8.18 20.38 -12.73
N THR A 4 9.18 20.36 -13.62
CA THR A 4 9.68 21.56 -14.31
C THR A 4 8.57 22.28 -15.09
N LYS A 5 7.65 21.53 -15.72
CA LYS A 5 6.53 22.13 -16.46
C LYS A 5 5.55 22.83 -15.52
N TYR A 6 5.29 22.27 -14.34
CA TYR A 6 4.47 22.92 -13.31
C TYR A 6 5.16 24.15 -12.72
N ASP A 7 6.47 24.07 -12.45
CA ASP A 7 7.23 25.23 -11.95
C ASP A 7 7.21 26.40 -12.97
N ASN A 8 7.33 26.10 -14.26
CA ASN A 8 7.32 27.13 -15.31
C ASN A 8 5.92 27.70 -15.61
N GLU A 9 4.85 26.93 -15.38
CA GLU A 9 3.47 27.39 -15.64
C GLU A 9 3.10 28.59 -14.76
N VAL A 10 3.63 28.64 -13.53
CA VAL A 10 3.45 29.75 -12.58
C VAL A 10 3.83 31.09 -13.20
N LEU A 11 4.89 31.12 -14.01
CA LEU A 11 5.38 32.34 -14.65
C LEU A 11 4.39 32.89 -15.70
N ASN A 12 3.59 32.00 -16.30
CA ASN A 12 2.63 32.37 -17.34
C ASN A 12 1.24 32.64 -16.76
N SER A 13 0.83 31.89 -15.74
CA SER A 13 -0.54 31.91 -15.20
C SER A 13 -0.73 32.90 -14.05
N GLY A 14 0.36 33.25 -13.33
CA GLY A 14 0.29 34.00 -12.08
C GLY A 14 -0.40 33.24 -10.92
N LYS A 15 -0.71 31.95 -11.11
CA LYS A 15 -1.35 31.09 -10.10
C LYS A 15 -0.32 30.31 -9.30
N SER A 16 -0.76 29.79 -8.15
CA SER A 16 0.05 28.84 -7.38
C SER A 16 0.35 27.59 -8.20
N ARG A 17 1.57 27.06 -8.06
CA ARG A 17 2.02 25.85 -8.75
C ARG A 17 1.11 24.66 -8.46
N LEU A 18 0.78 23.89 -9.49
CA LEU A 18 0.10 22.61 -9.34
C LEU A 18 0.92 21.61 -8.50
N LEU A 19 0.23 20.87 -7.63
CA LEU A 19 0.84 19.80 -6.85
C LEU A 19 1.14 18.60 -7.74
N LEU A 20 2.29 17.97 -7.51
CA LEU A 20 2.68 16.72 -8.15
C LEU A 20 2.91 15.63 -7.10
N THR A 21 2.10 14.59 -7.13
CA THR A 21 2.12 13.49 -6.16
C THR A 21 2.08 12.15 -6.86
N ALA A 22 2.42 11.06 -6.17
CA ALA A 22 2.24 9.71 -6.67
C ALA A 22 1.76 8.77 -5.56
N ALA A 23 0.93 7.79 -5.93
CA ALA A 23 0.70 6.61 -5.11
C ALA A 23 1.74 5.54 -5.47
N VAL A 24 2.43 4.99 -4.47
CA VAL A 24 3.59 4.11 -4.68
C VAL A 24 3.46 2.81 -3.90
N ALA A 25 4.13 1.76 -4.36
CA ALA A 25 4.04 0.45 -3.73
C ALA A 25 4.72 0.38 -2.36
N ALA A 26 4.19 -0.48 -1.50
CA ALA A 26 4.76 -0.83 -0.20
C ALA A 26 5.47 -2.21 -0.21
N GLY A 27 5.30 -3.02 -1.27
CA GLY A 27 5.93 -4.33 -1.38
C GLY A 27 7.40 -4.25 -1.79
N LYS A 28 8.28 -4.93 -1.02
CA LYS A 28 9.74 -4.92 -1.22
C LYS A 28 10.17 -5.13 -2.67
N THR A 29 9.69 -6.21 -3.30
CA THR A 29 10.08 -6.57 -4.67
C THR A 29 9.78 -5.47 -5.67
N THR A 30 8.61 -4.84 -5.57
CA THR A 30 8.23 -3.71 -6.45
C THR A 30 9.06 -2.47 -6.13
N ILE A 31 9.31 -2.18 -4.85
CA ILE A 31 10.12 -1.03 -4.46
C ILE A 31 11.52 -1.12 -5.07
N GLU A 32 12.18 -2.27 -4.92
CA GLU A 32 13.56 -2.49 -5.39
C GLU A 32 13.69 -2.49 -6.92
N SER A 33 12.68 -3.00 -7.63
CA SER A 33 12.74 -3.16 -9.09
C SER A 33 12.22 -1.96 -9.89
N ALA A 34 11.33 -1.16 -9.32
CA ALA A 34 10.58 -0.15 -10.09
C ALA A 34 10.90 1.30 -9.73
N TYR A 35 11.49 1.59 -8.57
CA TYR A 35 11.62 2.97 -8.10
C TYR A 35 13.06 3.40 -7.84
N GLU A 36 13.48 4.46 -8.54
CA GLU A 36 14.63 5.27 -8.14
C GLU A 36 14.18 6.24 -7.02
N ILE A 37 13.98 5.72 -5.80
CA ILE A 37 13.33 6.41 -4.67
C ILE A 37 13.83 7.84 -4.49
N TYR A 38 15.16 8.02 -4.40
CA TYR A 38 15.77 9.33 -4.22
C TYR A 38 15.36 10.31 -5.31
N LYS A 39 15.44 9.93 -6.59
CA LYS A 39 15.11 10.79 -7.73
C LYS A 39 13.63 11.16 -7.75
N ILE A 40 12.76 10.20 -7.44
CA ILE A 40 11.31 10.42 -7.41
C ILE A 40 10.96 11.42 -6.28
N ALA A 41 11.54 11.23 -5.08
CA ALA A 41 11.28 12.09 -3.93
C ALA A 41 11.71 13.56 -4.12
N GLN A 42 12.69 13.82 -4.99
CA GLN A 42 13.08 15.18 -5.36
C GLN A 42 12.00 15.91 -6.18
N HIS A 43 11.20 15.19 -6.97
CA HIS A 43 10.24 15.79 -7.89
C HIS A 43 8.83 15.91 -7.33
N LEU A 44 8.43 15.01 -6.44
CA LEU A 44 7.10 14.98 -5.86
C LEU A 44 6.97 15.94 -4.67
N ASP A 45 5.81 16.56 -4.52
CA ASP A 45 5.45 17.34 -3.33
C ASP A 45 5.23 16.44 -2.12
N PHE A 46 4.51 15.33 -2.32
CA PHE A 46 4.40 14.23 -1.37
C PHE A 46 4.09 12.89 -2.07
N ILE A 47 4.27 11.80 -1.34
CA ILE A 47 4.21 10.42 -1.79
C ILE A 47 3.19 9.68 -0.93
N ASN A 48 2.16 9.12 -1.57
CA ASN A 48 1.15 8.32 -0.89
C ASN A 48 1.58 6.84 -0.95
N LEU A 49 2.06 6.31 0.17
CA LEU A 49 2.46 4.91 0.27
C LEU A 49 1.21 4.03 0.35
N MET A 50 1.01 3.16 -0.63
CA MET A 50 -0.10 2.19 -0.64
C MET A 50 0.21 1.02 0.29
N SER A 51 0.22 1.29 1.59
CA SER A 51 0.60 0.37 2.67
C SER A 51 -0.51 -0.59 3.08
N TYR A 52 -1.21 -1.15 2.09
CA TYR A 52 -2.31 -2.10 2.17
C TYR A 52 -2.21 -3.07 0.99
N ASP A 53 -3.07 -4.10 0.95
CA ASP A 53 -2.95 -5.23 0.03
C ASP A 53 -1.56 -5.90 0.11
N LEU A 54 -0.97 -5.90 1.31
CA LEU A 54 0.38 -6.41 1.54
C LEU A 54 0.45 -7.94 1.45
N PHE A 55 -0.70 -8.60 1.54
CA PHE A 55 -0.83 -10.02 1.30
C PHE A 55 -1.98 -10.27 0.33
N SER A 56 -1.74 -11.19 -0.61
CA SER A 56 -2.76 -11.68 -1.52
C SER A 56 -3.22 -13.08 -1.10
N ASP A 57 -4.46 -13.36 -1.49
CA ASP A 57 -5.17 -14.63 -1.51
C ASP A 57 -4.42 -15.81 -2.15
N TYR A 58 -3.41 -15.58 -3.01
CA TYR A 58 -2.59 -16.66 -3.57
C TYR A 58 -1.84 -17.49 -2.52
N ASN A 59 -1.61 -16.95 -1.32
CA ASN A 59 -0.86 -17.64 -0.27
C ASN A 59 -1.63 -18.78 0.41
N SER A 60 -2.92 -18.99 0.06
CA SER A 60 -3.77 -20.07 0.60
C SER A 60 -3.89 -20.12 2.14
N VAL A 61 -3.62 -19.00 2.81
CA VAL A 61 -3.73 -18.82 4.27
C VAL A 61 -4.28 -17.43 4.62
N THR A 62 -4.92 -17.30 5.78
CA THR A 62 -5.42 -16.01 6.28
C THR A 62 -4.28 -15.07 6.65
N GLN A 63 -4.37 -13.82 6.22
CA GLN A 63 -3.39 -12.77 6.55
C GLN A 63 -4.08 -11.41 6.70
N HIS A 64 -3.41 -10.47 7.36
CA HIS A 64 -3.94 -9.13 7.58
C HIS A 64 -3.68 -8.25 6.35
N ASN A 65 -4.64 -7.41 5.95
CA ASN A 65 -4.54 -6.53 4.78
C ASN A 65 -3.38 -5.52 4.88
N SER A 66 -3.27 -4.88 6.05
CA SER A 66 -2.36 -3.76 6.31
C SER A 66 -1.74 -3.86 7.72
N PRO A 67 -0.88 -4.86 7.99
CA PRO A 67 -0.30 -5.02 9.32
C PRO A 67 0.77 -3.96 9.59
N LEU A 68 0.68 -3.29 10.74
CA LEU A 68 1.64 -2.25 11.14
C LEU A 68 3.07 -2.79 11.29
N TYR A 69 3.19 -3.98 11.89
CA TYR A 69 4.46 -4.67 12.13
C TYR A 69 4.42 -6.09 11.55
N LYS A 70 5.59 -6.72 11.43
CA LYS A 70 5.68 -8.12 10.99
C LYS A 70 4.85 -9.04 11.90
N SER A 71 4.16 -10.00 11.31
CA SER A 71 3.48 -11.08 12.04
C SER A 71 4.35 -12.34 12.08
N LEU A 72 3.80 -13.43 12.61
CA LEU A 72 4.42 -14.77 12.60
C LEU A 72 4.52 -15.39 11.19
N ALA A 73 4.03 -14.69 10.15
CA ALA A 73 4.15 -15.14 8.78
C ALA A 73 5.63 -15.21 8.33
N PRO A 74 5.96 -16.09 7.36
CA PRO A 74 7.34 -16.29 6.90
C PRO A 74 7.96 -15.07 6.21
N ASN A 75 7.17 -14.03 5.89
CA ASN A 75 7.65 -12.89 5.13
C ASN A 75 7.68 -11.59 5.96
N GLU A 76 8.83 -11.31 6.56
CA GLU A 76 9.03 -10.14 7.42
C GLU A 76 8.95 -8.79 6.69
N ALA A 77 8.92 -8.78 5.35
CA ALA A 77 9.01 -7.56 4.54
C ALA A 77 7.65 -6.93 4.19
N TYR A 78 6.53 -7.59 4.48
CA TYR A 78 5.20 -7.14 4.04
C TYR A 78 4.39 -6.57 5.21
N ASN A 79 4.88 -5.44 5.75
CA ASN A 79 4.22 -4.65 6.80
C ASN A 79 4.53 -3.16 6.61
N ILE A 80 3.74 -2.30 7.25
CA ILE A 80 3.84 -0.83 7.11
C ILE A 80 5.20 -0.32 7.58
N ASP A 81 5.68 -0.76 8.76
CA ASP A 81 6.95 -0.33 9.33
C ASP A 81 8.13 -0.61 8.39
N PHE A 82 8.19 -1.81 7.81
CA PHE A 82 9.22 -2.18 6.85
C PHE A 82 9.18 -1.30 5.59
N ALA A 83 8.00 -1.14 4.98
CA ALA A 83 7.83 -0.34 3.77
C ALA A 83 8.22 1.13 4.01
N VAL A 84 7.79 1.72 5.13
CA VAL A 84 8.18 3.08 5.52
C VAL A 84 9.69 3.19 5.64
N LYS A 85 10.34 2.26 6.36
CA LYS A 85 11.80 2.24 6.51
C LYS A 85 12.51 2.15 5.16
N MET A 86 12.03 1.35 4.21
CA MET A 86 12.60 1.29 2.87
C MET A 86 12.55 2.65 2.15
N TRP A 87 11.40 3.31 2.14
CA TRP A 87 11.25 4.61 1.48
C TRP A 87 12.10 5.71 2.12
N LEU A 88 12.19 5.71 3.45
CA LEU A 88 13.04 6.66 4.19
C LEU A 88 14.53 6.39 3.94
N ASN A 89 14.97 5.13 4.01
CA ASN A 89 16.36 4.76 3.75
C ASN A 89 16.75 4.99 2.27
N GLY A 90 15.79 4.92 1.35
CA GLY A 90 15.96 5.29 -0.05
C GLY A 90 16.06 6.80 -0.31
N GLY A 91 15.98 7.63 0.73
CA GLY A 91 16.19 9.09 0.65
C GLY A 91 14.92 9.92 0.58
N THR A 92 13.74 9.35 0.87
CA THR A 92 12.51 10.12 0.94
C THR A 92 12.50 10.99 2.21
N PRO A 93 12.32 12.32 2.11
CA PRO A 93 12.14 13.16 3.29
C PRO A 93 10.88 12.75 4.06
N LYS A 94 10.98 12.56 5.38
CA LYS A 94 9.88 12.06 6.23
C LYS A 94 8.56 12.82 6.05
N HIS A 95 8.63 14.14 5.95
CA HIS A 95 7.45 15.01 5.80
C HIS A 95 6.75 14.88 4.43
N LYS A 96 7.39 14.23 3.44
CA LYS A 96 6.79 13.95 2.13
C LYS A 96 6.14 12.57 2.07
N LEU A 97 6.38 11.67 3.03
CA LEU A 97 5.87 10.30 2.98
C LEU A 97 4.55 10.21 3.76
N ILE A 98 3.45 9.96 3.05
CA ILE A 98 2.11 9.82 3.60
C ILE A 98 1.78 8.33 3.69
N VAL A 99 1.51 7.85 4.91
CA VAL A 99 1.15 6.44 5.15
C VAL A 99 -0.32 6.22 4.77
N GLY A 100 -0.57 5.27 3.86
CA GLY A 100 -1.91 4.91 3.44
C GLY A 100 -2.65 4.12 4.51
N MET A 101 -3.92 4.48 4.74
CA MET A 101 -4.82 3.76 5.65
C MET A 101 -6.00 3.19 4.87
N ALA A 102 -6.16 1.88 4.90
CA ALA A 102 -7.27 1.20 4.25
C ALA A 102 -8.54 1.27 5.11
N THR A 103 -9.63 1.78 4.54
CA THR A 103 -10.99 1.70 5.13
C THR A 103 -11.73 0.46 4.63
N TYR A 104 -10.99 -0.63 4.39
CA TYR A 104 -11.48 -1.90 3.89
C TYR A 104 -10.58 -3.05 4.39
N GLY A 105 -11.14 -4.25 4.41
CA GLY A 105 -10.47 -5.50 4.71
C GLY A 105 -10.42 -6.43 3.49
N ARG A 106 -9.49 -7.40 3.56
CA ARG A 106 -9.47 -8.56 2.68
C ARG A 106 -10.03 -9.76 3.43
N SER A 107 -10.89 -10.53 2.78
CA SER A 107 -11.61 -11.65 3.40
C SER A 107 -11.29 -12.98 2.73
N PHE A 108 -11.48 -14.08 3.46
CA PHE A 108 -11.11 -15.42 3.02
C PHE A 108 -12.22 -16.42 3.34
N THR A 109 -12.31 -17.48 2.54
CA THR A 109 -13.07 -18.68 2.91
C THR A 109 -12.13 -19.67 3.58
N LEU A 110 -12.38 -20.00 4.84
CA LEU A 110 -11.57 -20.95 5.60
C LEU A 110 -11.75 -22.37 5.08
N ARG A 111 -10.67 -23.17 5.11
CA ARG A 111 -10.73 -24.61 4.82
C ARG A 111 -11.45 -25.39 5.91
N SER A 112 -11.35 -24.95 7.17
CA SER A 112 -12.00 -25.55 8.32
C SER A 112 -12.35 -24.47 9.34
N LEU A 113 -13.53 -24.56 9.95
CA LEU A 113 -13.92 -23.66 11.04
C LEU A 113 -13.23 -24.01 12.37
N ALA A 114 -12.52 -25.14 12.46
CA ALA A 114 -11.72 -25.49 13.62
C ALA A 114 -10.44 -24.65 13.73
N ASP A 115 -10.00 -24.01 12.64
CA ASP A 115 -8.85 -23.11 12.60
C ASP A 115 -9.25 -21.78 11.96
N THR A 116 -9.39 -20.76 12.81
CA THR A 116 -9.82 -19.40 12.44
C THR A 116 -8.72 -18.37 12.69
N GLY A 117 -7.51 -18.83 13.05
CA GLY A 117 -6.41 -17.97 13.45
C GLY A 117 -5.75 -17.23 12.29
N PHE A 118 -4.71 -16.47 12.62
CA PHE A 118 -3.77 -15.92 11.63
C PHE A 118 -2.97 -17.07 11.01
N GLY A 119 -2.86 -17.12 9.68
CA GLY A 119 -2.18 -18.19 8.96
C GLY A 119 -3.02 -19.45 8.76
N ALA A 120 -4.30 -19.44 9.13
CA ALA A 120 -5.22 -20.55 8.94
C ALA A 120 -5.41 -20.87 7.45
N PRO A 121 -5.45 -22.15 7.03
CA PRO A 121 -5.60 -22.53 5.63
C PRO A 121 -6.92 -22.05 5.02
N THR A 122 -6.87 -21.54 3.79
CA THR A 122 -8.04 -21.04 3.06
C THR A 122 -8.31 -21.89 1.80
N THR A 123 -9.53 -21.80 1.28
CA THR A 123 -9.93 -22.37 -0.01
C THR A 123 -10.06 -21.30 -1.10
N GLY A 124 -9.94 -20.03 -0.72
CA GLY A 124 -9.96 -18.90 -1.63
C GLY A 124 -10.46 -17.62 -0.95
N GLN A 125 -10.87 -16.67 -1.78
CA GLN A 125 -11.45 -15.40 -1.38
C GLN A 125 -12.73 -15.58 -0.56
N GLY A 126 -12.99 -14.66 0.36
CA GLY A 126 -14.26 -14.59 1.08
C GLY A 126 -15.42 -14.24 0.14
N THR A 127 -16.65 -14.48 0.61
CA THR A 127 -17.85 -14.10 -0.13
C THR A 127 -17.89 -12.59 -0.37
N ALA A 128 -18.43 -12.20 -1.52
CA ALA A 128 -18.62 -10.79 -1.85
C ALA A 128 -19.56 -10.13 -0.85
N GLY A 129 -19.21 -8.93 -0.38
CA GLY A 129 -20.07 -8.15 0.49
C GLY A 129 -21.30 -7.60 -0.26
N THR A 130 -22.33 -7.23 0.49
CA THR A 130 -23.62 -6.80 -0.06
C THR A 130 -23.51 -5.56 -0.93
N TYR A 131 -22.59 -4.64 -0.57
CA TYR A 131 -22.46 -3.33 -1.21
C TYR A 131 -21.32 -3.28 -2.22
N THR A 132 -20.13 -3.76 -1.85
CA THR A 132 -18.94 -3.73 -2.71
C THR A 132 -19.02 -4.77 -3.82
N ARG A 133 -19.73 -5.89 -3.57
CA ARG A 133 -19.97 -6.96 -4.55
C ARG A 133 -18.68 -7.57 -5.12
N GLU A 134 -17.58 -7.47 -4.38
CA GLU A 134 -16.27 -8.03 -4.75
C GLU A 134 -15.88 -9.15 -3.78
N LYS A 135 -15.56 -10.33 -4.30
CA LYS A 135 -15.08 -11.45 -3.47
C LYS A 135 -13.74 -11.10 -2.84
N GLY A 136 -13.56 -11.48 -1.57
CA GLY A 136 -12.32 -11.24 -0.86
C GLY A 136 -12.08 -9.78 -0.48
N PHE A 137 -13.06 -8.90 -0.68
CA PHE A 137 -13.01 -7.49 -0.29
C PHE A 137 -14.21 -7.17 0.59
N GLN A 138 -13.98 -6.39 1.65
CA GLN A 138 -15.04 -5.84 2.49
C GLN A 138 -14.73 -4.38 2.83
N SER A 139 -15.59 -3.42 2.53
CA SER A 139 -15.54 -2.06 3.07
C SER A 139 -15.77 -2.08 4.58
N TYR A 140 -15.36 -1.02 5.27
CA TYR A 140 -15.48 -0.95 6.73
C TYR A 140 -16.92 -1.10 7.27
N TYR A 141 -17.94 -0.71 6.50
CA TYR A 141 -19.34 -0.70 6.94
C TYR A 141 -20.17 -1.89 6.43
N GLU A 142 -19.59 -2.75 5.61
CA GLU A 142 -20.32 -3.91 5.06
C GLU A 142 -20.85 -4.86 6.13
#